data_AF-A0A2E1VV69-F1
#
_entry.id   AF-A0A2E1VV69-F1
#
_cell.length_a   1.000
_cell.length_b   1.000
_cell.length_c   1.000
_cell.angle_alpha   90.00
_cell.angle_beta   90.00
_cell.angle_gamma   90.00
#
_symmetry.space_group_name_H-M   'P 1'
#
loop_
_entity.id
_entity.type
_entity.pdbx_description
1 polymer ?
#
loop_
_entity_poly.entity_id
_entity_poly.type
_entity_poly.pdbx_seq_one_letter_code
_entity_poly.pdbx_strand_id
1 'polypeptide(L)'
;MRLRPARRKEGGVILLLTLFVILITYALVAQLTIGTSVSYQVAENSANRVRMQRAATDVSADELLRMLADDMPGGAEEEAAAAADSLTGGFGQDPAAGEEGGEEEEDDGSNSDSRNDDWWRPTRFPIGEMEVHGYVQDENGKFNILQVFHPDEEEREAHRERFVRILDFMREDFEDDLDSREAARILEEFVEWVEGDLRDLEYPVPQRHSTMLLAQLENEAQLSGSSAGAAEELAGSGGGEGGGQAAQEVRELFLPYSLEELLLLESVTEELFYDQVRARDRIAPGIETVFTVYTTIDLDPPSADELGQVGDGTANDLSDVDPGAGEEEADAGLEDEDSDSSLTEPIGGLDDILEAPAAIGTLININTAHPAVIEGLLPPELFPSFFVDQILRYRNEVDEEALAEMEGEQREFEEVELQRAIFREDDKIPYRYFRNLEDLANIEGWEERLEAEQREAFEALVGVQSDIFSVYLWCRIPDEGWEQKAHYEEPPGPVLRLKAVVWRRQGEDGAKFVFIEPWHEVTQTRWRIPDFQNELGAYFPPEY
;
A
#
# COMPACT_ATOMS: atom_id res chain seq x y z
N MET A 1 -42.82 68.21 59.63
CA MET A 1 -42.52 67.06 58.76
C MET A 1 -41.57 67.54 57.66
N ARG A 2 -40.25 67.43 57.84
CA ARG A 2 -39.25 67.88 56.86
C ARG A 2 -39.03 66.76 55.85
N LEU A 3 -39.53 66.92 54.62
CA LEU A 3 -39.25 66.02 53.50
C LEU A 3 -37.77 66.15 53.15
N ARG A 4 -37.00 65.06 53.32
CA ARG A 4 -35.60 64.98 52.90
C ARG A 4 -35.56 65.08 51.36
N PRO A 5 -34.65 65.88 50.78
CA PRO A 5 -34.49 65.92 49.33
C PRO A 5 -34.07 64.54 48.81
N ALA A 6 -34.86 64.01 47.88
CA ALA A 6 -34.63 62.70 47.27
C ALA A 6 -33.27 62.71 46.53
N ARG A 7 -32.37 61.81 46.93
CA ARG A 7 -31.08 61.57 46.28
C ARG A 7 -31.28 60.94 44.90
N ARG A 8 -31.75 61.72 43.92
CA ARG A 8 -32.00 61.26 42.53
C ARG A 8 -30.74 60.95 41.73
N LYS A 9 -29.55 61.34 42.20
CA LYS A 9 -28.28 61.11 41.47
C LYS A 9 -27.60 59.76 41.75
N GLU A 10 -27.96 59.08 42.84
CA GLU A 10 -27.32 57.79 43.22
C GLU A 10 -27.95 56.58 42.49
N GLY A 11 -29.22 56.69 42.05
CA GLY A 11 -29.93 55.57 41.40
C GLY A 11 -29.41 55.20 40.00
N GLY A 12 -28.89 56.16 39.24
CA GLY A 12 -28.33 55.89 37.90
C GLY A 12 -27.02 55.09 37.95
N VAL A 13 -26.18 55.34 38.94
CA VAL A 13 -24.91 54.63 39.12
C VAL A 13 -25.16 53.18 39.54
N ILE A 14 -26.12 52.94 40.43
CA ILE A 14 -26.48 51.58 40.86
C ILE A 14 -26.99 50.77 39.67
N LEU A 15 -27.89 51.33 38.85
CA LEU A 15 -28.41 50.65 37.66
C LEU A 15 -27.32 50.31 36.65
N LEU A 16 -26.39 51.23 36.38
CA LEU A 16 -25.26 50.96 35.49
C LEU A 16 -24.36 49.85 36.06
N LEU A 17 -24.05 49.89 37.36
CA LEU A 17 -23.22 48.87 38.01
C LEU A 17 -23.91 47.50 37.99
N THR A 18 -25.21 47.43 38.27
CA THR A 18 -25.99 46.19 38.18
C THR A 18 -26.02 45.65 36.74
N LEU A 19 -26.19 46.52 35.73
CA LEU A 19 -26.14 46.12 34.33
C LEU A 19 -24.76 45.56 33.93
N PHE A 20 -23.67 46.20 34.38
CA PHE A 20 -22.32 45.71 34.13
C PHE A 20 -22.07 44.34 34.79
N VAL A 21 -22.50 44.16 36.03
CA VAL A 21 -22.38 42.86 36.71
C VAL A 21 -23.17 41.78 35.96
N ILE A 22 -24.41 42.07 35.53
CA ILE A 22 -25.22 41.13 34.75
C ILE A 22 -24.54 40.78 33.43
N LEU A 23 -24.02 41.77 32.69
CA LEU A 23 -23.30 41.54 31.43
C LEU A 23 -22.04 40.69 31.63
N ILE A 24 -21.26 40.97 32.67
CA ILE A 24 -20.06 40.19 33.00
C ILE A 24 -20.44 38.75 33.39
N THR A 25 -21.45 38.56 34.24
CA THR A 25 -21.93 37.22 34.61
C THR A 25 -22.46 36.46 33.40
N TYR A 26 -23.22 37.11 32.51
CA TYR A 26 -23.69 36.51 31.27
C TYR A 26 -22.53 36.09 30.37
N ALA A 27 -21.52 36.95 30.19
CA ALA A 27 -20.33 36.64 29.41
C ALA A 27 -19.54 35.46 29.99
N LEU A 28 -19.39 35.40 31.32
CA LEU A 28 -18.72 34.29 32.01
C LEU A 28 -19.47 32.96 31.84
N VAL A 29 -20.81 32.97 31.96
CA VAL A 29 -21.62 31.77 31.72
C VAL A 29 -21.53 31.33 30.27
N ALA A 30 -21.62 32.27 29.32
CA ALA A 30 -21.50 31.95 27.89
C ALA A 30 -20.12 31.36 27.55
N GLN A 31 -19.04 31.93 28.07
CA GLN A 31 -17.68 31.39 27.89
C GLN A 31 -17.53 30.00 28.51
N LEU A 32 -18.09 29.78 29.70
CA LEU A 32 -18.04 28.47 30.34
C LEU A 32 -18.85 27.43 29.56
N THR A 33 -20.04 27.77 29.09
CA THR A 33 -20.87 26.86 28.27
C THR A 33 -20.19 26.52 26.95
N ILE A 34 -19.65 27.51 26.23
CA ILE A 34 -18.93 27.28 24.97
C ILE A 34 -17.67 26.46 25.23
N GLY A 35 -16.89 26.80 26.26
CA GLY A 35 -15.68 26.07 26.63
C GLY A 35 -15.95 24.61 26.98
N THR A 36 -16.95 24.35 27.82
CA THR A 36 -17.34 22.98 28.17
C THR A 36 -17.88 22.21 26.96
N SER A 37 -18.64 22.84 26.08
CA SER A 37 -19.14 22.19 24.85
C SER A 37 -18.00 21.79 23.92
N VAL A 38 -17.02 22.67 23.71
CA VAL A 38 -15.85 22.38 22.86
C VAL A 38 -14.98 21.30 23.51
N SER A 39 -14.72 21.38 24.82
CA SER A 39 -13.96 20.34 25.53
C SER A 39 -14.63 18.97 25.48
N TYR A 40 -15.97 18.93 25.60
CA TYR A 40 -16.74 17.70 25.45
C TYR A 40 -16.60 17.12 24.04
N GLN A 41 -16.79 17.95 22.99
CA GLN A 41 -16.62 17.52 21.60
C GLN A 41 -15.21 17.04 21.28
N VAL A 42 -14.17 17.72 21.80
CA VAL A 42 -12.78 17.28 21.62
C VAL A 42 -12.51 15.94 22.30
N ALA A 43 -13.02 15.75 23.53
CA ALA A 43 -12.87 14.49 24.25
C ALA A 43 -13.63 13.35 23.56
N GLU A 44 -14.85 13.61 23.08
CA GLU A 44 -15.68 12.66 22.34
C GLU A 44 -15.01 12.28 21.01
N ASN A 45 -14.54 13.25 20.22
CA ASN A 45 -13.82 12.99 18.98
C ASN A 45 -12.53 12.21 19.20
N SER A 46 -11.77 12.52 20.27
CA SER A 46 -10.56 11.78 20.63
C SER A 46 -10.88 10.34 21.04
N ALA A 47 -11.94 10.12 21.82
CA ALA A 47 -12.36 8.79 22.22
C ALA A 47 -12.84 7.97 21.01
N ASN A 48 -13.63 8.59 20.13
CA ASN A 48 -14.09 7.97 18.88
C ASN A 48 -12.92 7.62 17.97
N ARG A 49 -11.92 8.49 17.83
CA ARG A 49 -10.72 8.20 17.04
C ARG A 49 -9.96 6.98 17.55
N VAL A 50 -9.76 6.85 18.86
CA VAL A 50 -9.08 5.68 19.45
C VAL A 50 -9.89 4.40 19.23
N ARG A 51 -11.22 4.47 19.35
CA ARG A 51 -12.12 3.33 19.08
C ARG A 51 -12.08 2.92 17.61
N MET A 52 -12.14 3.90 16.70
CA MET A 52 -12.04 3.68 15.26
C MET A 52 -10.69 3.04 14.89
N GLN A 53 -9.60 3.53 15.49
CA GLN A 53 -8.26 3.00 15.24
C GLN A 53 -8.17 1.53 15.64
N ARG A 54 -8.58 1.17 16.86
CA ARG A 54 -8.60 -0.24 17.30
C ARG A 54 -9.52 -1.12 16.47
N ALA A 55 -10.70 -0.63 16.11
CA ALA A 55 -11.62 -1.38 15.25
C ALA A 55 -11.02 -1.67 13.87
N ALA A 56 -10.28 -0.69 13.31
CA ALA A 56 -9.58 -0.85 12.05
C ALA A 56 -8.38 -1.79 12.19
N THR A 57 -7.46 -1.51 13.11
CA THR A 57 -6.17 -2.23 13.21
C THR A 57 -6.26 -3.59 13.86
N ASP A 58 -7.10 -3.78 14.88
CA ASP A 58 -7.04 -5.00 15.72
C ASP A 58 -7.99 -6.09 15.22
N VAL A 59 -9.00 -5.72 14.43
CA VAL A 59 -10.04 -6.65 13.95
C VAL A 59 -10.05 -6.72 12.43
N SER A 60 -10.15 -5.56 11.78
CA SER A 60 -10.36 -5.51 10.32
C SER A 60 -9.07 -5.77 9.53
N ALA A 61 -7.93 -5.25 10.02
CA ALA A 61 -6.63 -5.48 9.40
C ALA A 61 -6.25 -6.95 9.42
N ASP A 62 -6.36 -7.60 10.58
CA ASP A 62 -6.02 -9.01 10.75
C ASP A 62 -6.84 -9.89 9.81
N GLU A 63 -8.12 -9.57 9.62
CA GLU A 63 -8.99 -10.33 8.72
C GLU A 63 -8.63 -10.14 7.23
N LEU A 64 -8.30 -8.91 6.80
CA LEU A 64 -7.80 -8.69 5.44
C LEU A 64 -6.46 -9.36 5.19
N LEU A 65 -5.57 -9.37 6.19
CA LEU A 65 -4.28 -10.04 6.08
C LEU A 65 -4.43 -11.56 6.04
N ARG A 66 -5.41 -12.14 6.77
CA ARG A 66 -5.77 -13.56 6.63
C ARG A 66 -6.29 -13.87 5.23
N MET A 67 -7.24 -13.08 4.73
CA MET A 67 -7.74 -13.23 3.36
C MET A 67 -6.64 -13.19 2.30
N LEU A 68 -5.64 -12.32 2.49
CA LEU A 68 -4.48 -12.22 1.61
C LEU A 68 -3.48 -13.39 1.78
N ALA A 69 -3.46 -14.02 2.96
CA ALA A 69 -2.62 -15.18 3.28
C ALA A 69 -3.21 -16.49 2.75
N ASP A 70 -4.54 -16.65 2.87
CA ASP A 70 -5.27 -17.84 2.45
C ASP A 70 -5.20 -18.04 0.92
N ASP A 71 -5.06 -16.95 0.17
CA ASP A 71 -4.90 -16.92 -1.28
C ASP A 71 -3.51 -17.38 -1.77
N MET A 72 -2.57 -17.68 -0.86
CA MET A 72 -1.25 -18.16 -1.26
C MET A 72 -1.23 -19.66 -1.57
N PRO A 73 -0.76 -20.08 -2.76
CA PRO A 73 -0.69 -21.49 -3.11
C PRO A 73 0.30 -22.24 -2.21
N GLY A 74 -0.16 -23.34 -1.62
CA GLY A 74 0.65 -24.21 -0.74
C GLY A 74 0.57 -23.89 0.75
N GLY A 75 -0.42 -23.11 1.20
CA GLY A 75 -0.82 -23.08 2.62
C GLY A 75 -1.24 -24.48 3.07
N ALA A 76 -0.53 -25.04 4.06
CA ALA A 76 -0.87 -26.35 4.61
C ALA A 76 -2.23 -26.27 5.35
N GLU A 77 -3.31 -26.64 4.66
CA GLU A 77 -4.69 -26.67 5.18
C GLU A 77 -4.95 -27.70 6.31
N GLU A 78 -3.92 -28.19 7.02
CA GLU A 78 -4.13 -29.28 7.99
C GLU A 78 -4.57 -28.82 9.40
N GLU A 79 -4.65 -27.52 9.74
CA GLU A 79 -5.00 -27.09 11.12
C GLU A 79 -6.00 -25.93 11.29
N ALA A 80 -6.46 -25.24 10.24
CA ALA A 80 -7.32 -24.06 10.40
C ALA A 80 -8.81 -24.37 10.74
N ALA A 81 -9.29 -25.59 10.46
CA ALA A 81 -10.69 -25.98 10.71
C ALA A 81 -11.08 -26.08 12.20
N ALA A 82 -10.14 -25.94 13.14
CA ALA A 82 -10.42 -26.08 14.58
C ALA A 82 -10.75 -24.77 15.32
N ALA A 83 -10.61 -23.60 14.69
CA ALA A 83 -10.73 -22.31 15.38
C ALA A 83 -12.07 -21.57 15.15
N ALA A 84 -12.82 -21.92 14.10
CA ALA A 84 -14.09 -21.26 13.77
C ALA A 84 -15.28 -21.69 14.68
N ASP A 85 -15.18 -22.82 15.38
CA ASP A 85 -16.26 -23.36 16.24
C ASP A 85 -16.28 -22.79 17.69
N SER A 86 -15.49 -21.73 17.96
CA SER A 86 -15.25 -21.24 19.33
C SER A 86 -16.03 -19.97 19.74
N LEU A 87 -16.66 -19.26 18.79
CA LEU A 87 -17.23 -17.93 19.07
C LEU A 87 -18.77 -17.86 19.17
N THR A 88 -19.49 -18.96 18.96
CA THR A 88 -20.96 -19.03 19.10
C THR A 88 -21.36 -19.87 20.32
N GLY A 89 -21.66 -19.16 21.41
CA GLY A 89 -22.00 -19.74 22.71
C GLY A 89 -23.14 -20.76 22.69
N GLY A 90 -22.86 -21.95 23.22
CA GLY A 90 -23.78 -23.07 23.32
C GLY A 90 -25.03 -22.82 24.17
N PHE A 91 -26.19 -22.93 23.53
CA PHE A 91 -27.38 -23.55 24.10
C PHE A 91 -27.66 -24.82 23.30
N GLY A 92 -27.55 -25.97 23.98
CA GLY A 92 -27.38 -27.25 23.33
C GLY A 92 -28.56 -27.79 22.52
N GLN A 93 -28.22 -28.64 21.55
CA GLN A 93 -29.06 -29.71 21.05
C GLN A 93 -28.20 -30.81 20.37
N ASP A 94 -28.79 -31.99 20.22
CA ASP A 94 -28.20 -33.31 19.92
C ASP A 94 -27.16 -33.44 18.78
N PRO A 95 -26.26 -34.44 18.84
CA PRO A 95 -25.35 -34.76 17.75
C PRO A 95 -26.06 -35.62 16.70
N ALA A 96 -26.43 -35.01 15.58
CA ALA A 96 -26.74 -35.73 14.34
C ALA A 96 -25.63 -35.40 13.34
N ALA A 97 -24.89 -36.43 12.97
CA ALA A 97 -23.81 -36.38 11.99
C ALA A 97 -24.30 -35.82 10.65
N GLY A 98 -23.89 -34.59 10.35
CA GLY A 98 -23.76 -34.05 9.01
C GLY A 98 -22.27 -34.09 8.68
N GLU A 99 -21.94 -34.81 7.62
CA GLU A 99 -20.61 -34.87 7.01
C GLU A 99 -20.51 -33.57 6.20
N GLU A 100 -19.89 -32.55 6.78
CA GLU A 100 -19.53 -31.30 6.10
C GLU A 100 -18.49 -31.64 5.05
N GLY A 101 -18.92 -31.71 3.80
CA GLY A 101 -18.04 -31.70 2.65
C GLY A 101 -17.64 -30.26 2.40
N GLY A 102 -16.53 -29.82 2.98
CA GLY A 102 -15.76 -28.73 2.40
C GLY A 102 -15.24 -29.24 1.07
N GLU A 103 -15.82 -28.76 -0.02
CA GLU A 103 -15.33 -29.05 -1.36
C GLU A 103 -14.05 -28.24 -1.53
N GLU A 104 -12.93 -28.96 -1.65
CA GLU A 104 -11.63 -28.43 -2.06
C GLU A 104 -11.87 -27.74 -3.41
N GLU A 105 -11.83 -26.40 -3.45
CA GLU A 105 -11.63 -25.68 -4.72
C GLU A 105 -10.39 -26.33 -5.36
N GLU A 106 -10.51 -26.85 -6.58
CA GLU A 106 -9.35 -27.37 -7.29
C GLU A 106 -8.38 -26.21 -7.47
N ASP A 107 -7.37 -26.14 -6.59
CA ASP A 107 -6.21 -25.27 -6.71
C ASP A 107 -5.71 -25.40 -8.15
N ASP A 108 -5.97 -24.38 -8.96
CA ASP A 108 -5.67 -24.39 -10.39
C ASP A 108 -4.15 -24.43 -10.63
N GLY A 109 -3.36 -24.44 -9.55
CA GLY A 109 -1.92 -24.54 -9.49
C GLY A 109 -1.26 -23.28 -10.07
N SER A 110 -2.04 -22.26 -10.40
CA SER A 110 -1.53 -21.00 -10.88
C SER A 110 -1.31 -20.09 -9.68
N ASN A 111 -0.04 -19.86 -9.36
CA ASN A 111 0.36 -18.85 -8.39
C ASN A 111 0.18 -17.48 -9.06
N SER A 112 -1.06 -17.04 -9.33
CA SER A 112 -1.37 -15.84 -10.10
C SER A 112 -2.32 -14.96 -9.30
N ASP A 113 -1.88 -13.75 -8.99
CA ASP A 113 -2.69 -12.74 -8.31
C ASP A 113 -3.56 -11.99 -9.32
N SER A 114 -4.86 -11.96 -9.07
CA SER A 114 -5.87 -11.48 -9.99
C SER A 114 -6.96 -10.62 -9.33
N ARG A 115 -7.89 -10.12 -10.15
CA ARG A 115 -9.06 -9.37 -9.66
C ARG A 115 -10.19 -10.28 -9.18
N ASN A 116 -10.08 -11.58 -9.41
CA ASN A 116 -11.07 -12.54 -8.95
C ASN A 116 -10.84 -12.97 -7.51
N ASP A 117 -9.60 -12.83 -7.04
CA ASP A 117 -9.18 -13.21 -5.70
C ASP A 117 -9.98 -12.45 -4.65
N ASP A 118 -10.18 -13.08 -3.51
CA ASP A 118 -11.07 -12.53 -2.50
C ASP A 118 -10.47 -11.27 -1.86
N TRP A 119 -9.15 -11.22 -1.69
CA TRP A 119 -8.43 -10.04 -1.20
C TRP A 119 -8.62 -8.82 -2.10
N TRP A 120 -8.90 -9.02 -3.39
CA TRP A 120 -9.23 -7.91 -4.27
C TRP A 120 -10.51 -7.26 -3.73
N ARG A 121 -11.58 -7.97 -3.41
CA ARG A 121 -12.89 -7.36 -3.14
C ARG A 121 -12.90 -6.39 -1.95
N PRO A 122 -13.59 -5.23 -2.05
CA PRO A 122 -13.80 -4.38 -0.88
C PRO A 122 -14.66 -5.09 0.18
N THR A 123 -14.12 -5.19 1.38
CA THR A 123 -14.71 -5.90 2.52
C THR A 123 -15.30 -4.90 3.52
N ARG A 124 -16.38 -5.27 4.21
CA ARG A 124 -16.98 -4.44 5.26
C ARG A 124 -17.13 -5.19 6.56
N PHE A 125 -16.70 -4.55 7.64
CA PHE A 125 -16.75 -5.07 8.99
C PHE A 125 -17.65 -4.17 9.85
N PRO A 126 -18.87 -4.61 10.19
CA PRO A 126 -19.71 -3.92 11.16
C PRO A 126 -19.17 -4.18 12.58
N ILE A 127 -18.60 -3.14 13.22
CA ILE A 127 -18.00 -3.24 14.57
C ILE A 127 -18.78 -2.33 15.53
N GLY A 128 -19.84 -2.89 16.11
CA GLY A 128 -20.74 -2.16 17.01
C GLY A 128 -21.51 -1.06 16.27
N GLU A 129 -21.17 0.20 16.55
CA GLU A 129 -21.73 1.37 15.85
C GLU A 129 -20.81 1.91 14.74
N MET A 130 -19.66 1.28 14.53
CA MET A 130 -18.70 1.64 13.50
C MET A 130 -18.84 0.71 12.30
N GLU A 131 -18.57 1.24 11.12
CA GLU A 131 -18.39 0.47 9.89
C GLU A 131 -16.95 0.66 9.44
N VAL A 132 -16.20 -0.43 9.32
CA VAL A 132 -14.86 -0.42 8.72
C VAL A 132 -14.96 -1.00 7.32
N HIS A 133 -14.51 -0.23 6.35
CA HIS A 133 -14.32 -0.68 4.98
C HIS A 133 -12.85 -0.98 4.77
N GLY A 134 -12.57 -2.11 4.14
CA GLY A 134 -11.23 -2.56 3.87
C GLY A 134 -11.08 -2.92 2.41
N TYR A 135 -9.95 -2.64 1.81
CA TYR A 135 -9.59 -3.28 0.54
C TYR A 135 -8.07 -3.30 0.38
N VAL A 136 -7.61 -4.21 -0.48
CA VAL A 136 -6.20 -4.38 -0.78
C VAL A 136 -5.93 -3.90 -2.22
N GLN A 137 -4.81 -3.22 -2.41
CA GLN A 137 -4.30 -2.80 -3.71
C GLN A 137 -2.96 -3.47 -3.93
N ASP A 138 -2.81 -4.09 -5.10
CA ASP A 138 -1.56 -4.65 -5.56
C ASP A 138 -0.58 -3.53 -5.98
N GLU A 139 0.61 -3.51 -5.38
CA GLU A 139 1.69 -2.58 -5.73
C GLU A 139 2.53 -3.09 -6.92
N ASN A 140 2.56 -4.40 -7.17
CA ASN A 140 3.17 -4.96 -8.39
C ASN A 140 2.39 -4.55 -9.64
N GLY A 141 1.11 -4.19 -9.55
CA GLY A 141 0.34 -3.60 -10.65
C GLY A 141 0.77 -2.17 -11.04
N LYS A 142 1.76 -1.58 -10.37
CA LYS A 142 2.19 -0.18 -10.55
C LYS A 142 3.63 -0.10 -11.04
N PHE A 143 3.98 1.03 -11.66
CA PHE A 143 5.36 1.29 -12.07
C PHE A 143 6.21 1.78 -10.88
N ASN A 144 7.35 1.15 -10.67
CA ASN A 144 8.29 1.56 -9.63
C ASN A 144 9.10 2.78 -10.08
N ILE A 145 8.87 3.94 -9.45
CA ILE A 145 9.55 5.17 -9.84
C ILE A 145 11.05 5.14 -9.51
N LEU A 146 11.50 4.25 -8.62
CA LEU A 146 12.93 4.14 -8.30
C LEU A 146 13.74 3.60 -9.49
N GLN A 147 13.09 2.93 -10.45
CA GLN A 147 13.73 2.46 -11.68
C GLN A 147 14.29 3.61 -12.55
N VAL A 148 13.84 4.87 -12.37
CA VAL A 148 14.43 6.03 -13.08
C VAL A 148 15.86 6.37 -12.64
N PHE A 149 16.37 5.67 -11.61
CA PHE A 149 17.74 5.76 -11.11
C PHE A 149 18.50 4.44 -11.33
N HIS A 150 18.07 3.62 -12.30
CA HIS A 150 18.78 2.39 -12.64
C HIS A 150 20.27 2.66 -12.92
N PRO A 151 21.18 1.77 -12.47
CA PRO A 151 22.63 1.97 -12.63
C PRO A 151 23.06 1.99 -14.10
N ASP A 152 22.46 1.14 -14.93
CA ASP A 152 22.67 1.15 -16.37
C ASP A 152 22.00 2.36 -17.04
N GLU A 153 22.73 3.06 -17.90
CA GLU A 153 22.27 4.30 -18.56
C GLU A 153 21.13 4.07 -19.54
N GLU A 154 21.18 2.97 -20.31
CA GLU A 154 20.20 2.67 -21.34
C GLU A 154 18.87 2.27 -20.70
N GLU A 155 18.90 1.39 -19.71
CA GLU A 155 17.72 1.04 -18.92
C GLU A 155 17.18 2.25 -18.17
N ARG A 156 18.04 3.08 -17.58
CA ARG A 156 17.62 4.30 -16.87
C ARG A 156 16.84 5.24 -17.78
N GLU A 157 17.33 5.49 -18.99
CA GLU A 157 16.61 6.33 -19.95
C GLU A 157 15.29 5.68 -20.39
N ALA A 158 15.29 4.36 -20.60
CA ALA A 158 14.06 3.62 -20.89
C ALA A 158 13.02 3.76 -19.76
N HIS A 159 13.41 3.67 -18.49
CA HIS A 159 12.53 3.89 -17.35
C HIS A 159 12.05 5.34 -17.22
N ARG A 160 12.89 6.31 -17.56
CA ARG A 160 12.51 7.73 -17.63
C ARG A 160 11.44 7.97 -18.70
N GLU A 161 11.61 7.40 -19.88
CA GLU A 161 10.60 7.48 -20.92
C GLU A 161 9.29 6.78 -20.52
N ARG A 162 9.37 5.60 -19.87
CA ARG A 162 8.19 4.91 -19.31
C ARG A 162 7.45 5.79 -18.31
N PHE A 163 8.14 6.40 -17.36
CA PHE A 163 7.56 7.32 -16.38
C PHE A 163 6.77 8.44 -17.06
N VAL A 164 7.36 9.09 -18.09
CA VAL A 164 6.71 10.18 -18.82
C VAL A 164 5.47 9.68 -19.56
N ARG A 165 5.55 8.54 -20.26
CA ARG A 165 4.41 7.96 -20.98
C ARG A 165 3.26 7.58 -20.03
N ILE A 166 3.57 6.96 -18.90
CA ILE A 166 2.55 6.57 -17.91
C ILE A 166 1.77 7.80 -17.42
N LEU A 167 2.46 8.91 -17.14
CA LEU A 167 1.81 10.16 -16.75
C LEU A 167 0.96 10.76 -17.89
N ASP A 168 1.43 10.70 -19.13
CA ASP A 168 0.73 11.18 -20.34
C ASP A 168 -0.58 10.40 -20.57
N PHE A 169 -0.59 9.09 -20.30
CA PHE A 169 -1.79 8.26 -20.45
C PHE A 169 -2.71 8.23 -19.21
N MET A 170 -2.23 8.69 -18.05
CA MET A 170 -2.99 8.57 -16.80
C MET A 170 -4.34 9.30 -16.86
N ARG A 171 -4.41 10.47 -17.53
CA ARG A 171 -5.60 11.33 -17.53
C ARG A 171 -6.10 11.69 -18.94
N GLU A 172 -5.79 10.90 -19.97
CA GLU A 172 -6.10 11.19 -21.39
C GLU A 172 -7.58 11.57 -21.64
N ASP A 173 -8.51 10.99 -20.88
CA ASP A 173 -9.96 11.25 -21.00
C ASP A 173 -10.51 12.38 -20.09
N PHE A 174 -9.64 13.20 -19.49
CA PHE A 174 -9.99 14.27 -18.55
C PHE A 174 -9.53 15.65 -19.03
N GLU A 175 -10.15 16.71 -18.49
CA GLU A 175 -9.84 18.09 -18.90
C GLU A 175 -8.48 18.59 -18.38
N ASP A 176 -8.00 17.96 -17.31
CA ASP A 176 -6.73 18.20 -16.63
C ASP A 176 -5.68 17.11 -16.98
N ASP A 177 -5.74 16.63 -18.22
CA ASP A 177 -4.75 15.71 -18.76
C ASP A 177 -3.34 16.33 -18.78
N LEU A 178 -2.32 15.50 -18.53
CA LEU A 178 -0.93 15.91 -18.53
C LEU A 178 -0.32 15.59 -19.88
N ASP A 179 0.18 16.60 -20.59
CA ASP A 179 0.96 16.30 -21.79
C ASP A 179 2.37 15.76 -21.44
N SER A 180 2.99 15.07 -22.39
CA SER A 180 4.38 14.60 -22.29
C SER A 180 5.39 15.64 -21.78
N ARG A 181 5.16 16.94 -22.01
CA ARG A 181 6.04 18.01 -21.54
C ARG A 181 5.83 18.31 -20.06
N GLU A 182 4.59 18.32 -19.59
CA GLU A 182 4.25 18.47 -18.17
C GLU A 182 4.73 17.25 -17.38
N ALA A 183 4.54 16.04 -17.92
CA ALA A 183 5.06 14.80 -17.37
C ALA A 183 6.60 14.79 -17.27
N ALA A 184 7.30 15.20 -18.34
CA ALA A 184 8.76 15.32 -18.32
C ALA A 184 9.27 16.35 -17.31
N ARG A 185 8.54 17.45 -17.09
CA ARG A 185 8.87 18.43 -16.05
C ARG A 185 8.74 17.81 -14.65
N ILE A 186 7.69 17.02 -14.38
CA ILE A 186 7.54 16.32 -13.09
C ILE A 186 8.71 15.36 -12.87
N LEU A 187 9.12 14.62 -13.90
CA LEU A 187 10.29 13.74 -13.83
C LEU A 187 11.58 14.51 -13.55
N GLU A 188 11.84 15.60 -14.27
CA GLU A 188 13.04 16.43 -14.07
C GLU A 188 13.09 16.95 -12.63
N GLU A 189 11.96 17.44 -12.12
CA GLU A 189 11.85 17.92 -10.74
C GLU A 189 12.07 16.80 -9.70
N PHE A 190 11.53 15.60 -9.96
CA PHE A 190 11.75 14.43 -9.11
C PHE A 190 13.23 14.02 -9.09
N VAL A 191 13.88 13.95 -10.25
CA VAL A 191 15.31 13.64 -10.36
C VAL A 191 16.15 14.67 -9.63
N GLU A 192 15.87 15.97 -9.83
CA GLU A 192 16.59 17.07 -9.15
C GLU A 192 16.40 17.01 -7.62
N TRP A 193 15.22 16.60 -7.15
CA TRP A 193 14.92 16.44 -5.74
C TRP A 193 15.64 15.24 -5.09
N VAL A 194 15.75 14.10 -5.81
CA VAL A 194 16.48 12.90 -5.35
C VAL A 194 17.99 13.12 -5.37
N GLU A 195 18.52 13.78 -6.41
CA GLU A 195 19.94 14.11 -6.53
C GLU A 195 20.37 15.21 -5.54
N GLY A 196 19.41 15.91 -4.93
CA GLY A 196 19.65 16.88 -3.86
C GLY A 196 20.01 18.28 -4.34
N ASP A 197 19.93 18.56 -5.65
CA ASP A 197 20.22 19.87 -6.24
C ASP A 197 19.23 20.96 -5.78
N LEU A 198 17.99 20.58 -5.43
CA LEU A 198 16.95 21.48 -4.91
C LEU A 198 17.02 21.75 -3.39
N ARG A 199 17.95 21.14 -2.65
CA ARG A 199 17.91 21.19 -1.17
C ARG A 199 18.70 22.38 -0.62
N ASP A 200 17.97 23.32 -0.03
CA ASP A 200 18.54 24.36 0.83
C ASP A 200 19.08 23.69 2.11
N LEU A 201 20.41 23.67 2.27
CA LEU A 201 21.13 23.06 3.39
C LEU A 201 20.75 23.62 4.78
N GLU A 202 19.92 24.67 4.82
CA GLU A 202 19.42 25.31 6.04
C GLU A 202 18.26 24.57 6.73
N TYR A 203 17.59 23.62 6.06
CA TYR A 203 16.50 22.85 6.69
C TYR A 203 16.98 21.55 7.34
N PRO A 204 16.45 21.20 8.53
CA PRO A 204 16.81 19.96 9.21
C PRO A 204 16.41 18.76 8.34
N VAL A 205 17.40 17.91 8.05
CA VAL A 205 17.22 16.68 7.30
C VAL A 205 16.32 15.74 8.14
N PRO A 206 15.20 15.23 7.62
CA PRO A 206 14.45 14.18 8.32
C PRO A 206 15.38 12.96 8.52
N GLN A 207 15.28 12.29 9.67
CA GLN A 207 16.03 11.06 9.92
C GLN A 207 15.56 10.01 8.91
N ARG A 208 16.47 9.47 8.10
CA ARG A 208 16.18 8.43 7.09
C ARG A 208 16.92 7.15 7.45
N HIS A 209 16.24 6.01 7.31
CA HIS A 209 16.79 4.68 7.61
C HIS A 209 17.49 4.00 6.42
N SER A 210 17.36 4.56 5.21
CA SER A 210 17.97 4.03 3.98
C SER A 210 18.76 5.11 3.25
N THR A 211 20.03 5.29 3.62
CA THR A 211 21.01 5.91 2.72
C THR A 211 21.51 4.84 1.78
N MET A 212 21.02 4.81 0.54
CA MET A 212 21.61 3.98 -0.49
C MET A 212 22.85 4.70 -1.01
N LEU A 213 24.03 4.24 -0.60
CA LEU A 213 25.30 4.76 -1.13
C LEU A 213 25.49 4.18 -2.54
N LEU A 214 25.38 5.02 -3.57
CA LEU A 214 25.72 4.65 -4.97
C LEU A 214 27.08 3.95 -5.08
N ALA A 215 28.02 4.25 -4.17
CA ALA A 215 29.33 3.61 -4.09
C ALA A 215 29.30 2.11 -3.72
N GLN A 216 28.23 1.59 -3.13
CA GLN A 216 28.06 0.14 -2.91
C GLN A 216 27.58 -0.54 -4.20
N LEU A 217 26.61 0.05 -4.90
CA LEU A 217 26.07 -0.46 -6.16
C LEU A 217 27.13 -0.54 -7.28
N GLU A 218 27.96 0.49 -7.41
CA GLU A 218 29.04 0.48 -8.42
C GLU A 218 30.18 -0.47 -8.07
N ASN A 219 30.48 -0.70 -6.77
CA ASN A 219 31.50 -1.66 -6.35
C ASN A 219 31.05 -3.10 -6.62
N GLU A 220 29.77 -3.42 -6.37
CA GLU A 220 29.22 -4.75 -6.61
C GLU A 220 29.15 -5.08 -8.11
N ALA A 221 28.74 -4.11 -8.95
CA ALA A 221 28.78 -4.27 -10.41
C ALA A 221 30.21 -4.37 -10.98
N GLN A 222 31.19 -3.67 -10.41
CA GLN A 222 32.60 -3.81 -10.80
C GLN A 222 33.22 -5.13 -10.31
N LEU A 223 32.78 -5.64 -9.15
CA LEU A 223 33.25 -6.92 -8.61
C LEU A 223 32.68 -8.10 -9.41
N SER A 224 31.40 -8.06 -9.81
CA SER A 224 30.75 -9.10 -10.63
C SER A 224 31.27 -9.13 -12.08
N GLY A 225 31.60 -7.97 -12.66
CA GLY A 225 32.20 -7.87 -14.00
C GLY A 225 33.70 -8.23 -14.08
N SER A 226 34.41 -8.25 -12.94
CA SER A 226 35.86 -8.44 -12.85
C SER A 226 36.30 -9.91 -12.74
N SER A 227 35.42 -10.81 -12.32
CA SER A 227 35.76 -12.23 -12.08
C SER A 227 35.96 -13.06 -13.37
N ALA A 228 35.55 -12.55 -14.54
CA ALA A 228 35.66 -13.26 -15.82
C ALA A 228 36.98 -13.02 -16.61
N GLY A 229 37.91 -12.18 -16.12
CA GLY A 229 38.94 -11.58 -16.99
C GLY A 229 40.41 -11.72 -16.58
N ALA A 230 40.80 -12.57 -15.63
CA ALA A 230 42.17 -12.55 -15.08
C ALA A 230 42.92 -13.89 -15.17
N ALA A 231 43.19 -14.37 -16.38
CA ALA A 231 44.26 -15.36 -16.63
C ALA A 231 44.82 -15.32 -18.06
N GLU A 232 45.59 -14.28 -18.43
CA GLU A 232 46.73 -14.34 -19.40
C GLU A 232 47.32 -12.91 -19.55
N GLU A 233 48.47 -12.64 -18.93
CA GLU A 233 49.82 -12.64 -19.52
C GLU A 233 50.34 -11.25 -19.97
N LEU A 234 51.41 -10.84 -19.28
CA LEU A 234 52.62 -10.18 -19.81
C LEU A 234 52.59 -8.71 -20.28
N ALA A 235 53.12 -7.88 -19.39
CA ALA A 235 54.36 -7.11 -19.60
C ALA A 235 54.56 -6.39 -20.94
N GLY A 236 54.32 -5.08 -20.94
CA GLY A 236 54.80 -4.17 -21.97
C GLY A 236 54.92 -2.74 -21.44
N SER A 237 56.14 -2.33 -21.10
CA SER A 237 56.49 -0.97 -20.70
C SER A 237 56.15 0.05 -21.79
N GLY A 238 55.41 1.10 -21.45
CA GLY A 238 55.21 2.26 -22.31
C GLY A 238 54.63 3.41 -21.49
N GLY A 239 55.46 4.40 -21.19
CA GLY A 239 55.03 5.61 -20.49
C GLY A 239 53.99 6.39 -21.31
N GLY A 240 52.87 6.70 -20.66
CA GLY A 240 51.86 7.62 -21.13
C GLY A 240 51.33 8.41 -19.93
N GLU A 241 51.88 9.60 -19.72
CA GLU A 241 51.25 10.64 -18.91
C GLU A 241 49.93 11.03 -19.59
N GLY A 242 48.80 10.84 -18.91
CA GLY A 242 47.48 11.15 -19.46
C GLY A 242 46.28 10.44 -18.83
N GLY A 243 46.47 9.62 -17.79
CA GLY A 243 45.38 9.01 -17.02
C GLY A 243 44.75 10.00 -16.04
N GLY A 244 44.01 10.99 -16.54
CA GLY A 244 43.00 11.66 -15.73
C GLY A 244 41.86 10.67 -15.53
N GLN A 245 41.99 9.78 -14.54
CA GLN A 245 40.86 9.04 -14.02
C GLN A 245 39.84 10.09 -13.57
N ALA A 246 38.73 10.20 -14.29
CA ALA A 246 37.57 10.91 -13.83
C ALA A 246 37.20 10.25 -12.50
N ALA A 247 37.50 10.92 -11.39
CA ALA A 247 36.91 10.56 -10.12
C ALA A 247 35.42 10.79 -10.31
N GLN A 248 34.69 9.71 -10.56
CA GLN A 248 33.25 9.67 -10.61
C GLN A 248 32.81 10.12 -9.21
N GLU A 249 32.31 11.36 -9.13
CA GLU A 249 31.80 11.89 -7.88
C GLU A 249 30.65 10.98 -7.47
N VAL A 250 30.84 10.24 -6.38
CA VAL A 250 29.78 9.46 -5.74
C VAL A 250 28.71 10.47 -5.34
N ARG A 251 27.63 10.52 -6.13
CA ARG A 251 26.44 11.30 -5.78
C ARG A 251 25.69 10.52 -4.72
N GLU A 252 25.34 11.17 -3.63
CA GLU A 252 24.43 10.57 -2.64
C GLU A 252 23.01 10.72 -3.19
N LEU A 253 22.34 9.60 -3.52
CA LEU A 253 20.93 9.62 -3.89
C LEU A 253 20.05 9.60 -2.65
N PHE A 254 19.05 10.46 -2.61
CA PHE A 254 18.06 10.51 -1.55
C PHE A 254 16.74 9.92 -2.02
N LEU A 255 16.65 8.59 -2.02
CA LEU A 255 15.43 7.90 -2.42
C LEU A 255 14.26 8.26 -1.48
N PRO A 256 13.03 8.40 -2.02
CA PRO A 256 11.82 8.60 -1.21
C PRO A 256 11.55 7.34 -0.36
N TYR A 257 11.09 7.54 0.87
CA TYR A 257 10.63 6.48 1.75
C TYR A 257 9.16 6.12 1.48
N SER A 258 8.35 7.14 1.17
CA SER A 258 6.94 6.98 0.82
C SER A 258 6.64 7.76 -0.47
N LEU A 259 5.62 7.32 -1.21
CA LEU A 259 5.25 7.95 -2.46
C LEU A 259 4.71 9.38 -2.24
N GLU A 260 4.12 9.65 -1.06
CA GLU A 260 3.61 10.95 -0.64
C GLU A 260 4.71 12.03 -0.57
N GLU A 261 6.00 11.66 -0.51
CA GLU A 261 7.10 12.62 -0.64
C GLU A 261 7.08 13.35 -1.98
N LEU A 262 6.42 12.82 -3.02
CA LEU A 262 6.21 13.52 -4.28
C LEU A 262 5.36 14.81 -4.13
N LEU A 263 4.54 14.94 -3.09
CA LEU A 263 3.81 16.18 -2.78
C LEU A 263 4.74 17.35 -2.38
N LEU A 264 6.03 17.08 -2.17
CA LEU A 264 7.04 18.11 -1.95
C LEU A 264 7.48 18.79 -3.27
N LEU A 265 7.17 18.20 -4.42
CA LEU A 265 7.45 18.75 -5.74
C LEU A 265 6.38 19.82 -6.07
N GLU A 266 6.81 21.00 -6.53
CA GLU A 266 5.97 22.12 -6.93
C GLU A 266 4.98 21.74 -8.04
N SER A 267 5.39 20.86 -8.96
CA SER A 267 4.52 20.40 -10.05
C SER A 267 3.46 19.38 -9.60
N VAL A 268 3.58 18.80 -8.40
CA VAL A 268 2.68 17.75 -7.90
C VAL A 268 1.72 18.33 -6.87
N THR A 269 0.46 18.51 -7.28
CA THR A 269 -0.61 18.98 -6.38
C THR A 269 -1.36 17.81 -5.72
N GLU A 270 -2.07 18.05 -4.63
CA GLU A 270 -2.96 17.03 -4.02
C GLU A 270 -4.00 16.51 -5.03
N GLU A 271 -4.51 17.37 -5.92
CA GLU A 271 -5.47 16.99 -6.97
C GLU A 271 -4.86 16.08 -8.05
N LEU A 272 -3.54 16.17 -8.26
CA LEU A 272 -2.81 15.29 -9.17
C LEU A 272 -2.36 14.00 -8.48
N PHE A 273 -1.99 14.09 -7.21
CA PHE A 273 -1.48 12.96 -6.45
C PHE A 273 -2.57 11.95 -6.08
N TYR A 274 -3.71 12.44 -5.56
CA TYR A 274 -4.83 11.60 -5.14
C TYR A 274 -5.88 11.44 -6.25
N ASP A 275 -6.62 10.34 -6.20
CA ASP A 275 -7.76 10.08 -7.09
C ASP A 275 -8.86 11.14 -6.90
N GLN A 276 -9.41 11.63 -8.01
CA GLN A 276 -10.44 12.66 -7.98
C GLN A 276 -11.77 12.13 -8.51
N VAL A 277 -12.81 12.14 -7.68
CA VAL A 277 -14.18 11.85 -8.11
C VAL A 277 -14.70 13.03 -8.95
N ARG A 278 -14.98 12.77 -10.23
CA ARG A 278 -15.50 13.71 -11.22
C ARG A 278 -17.00 13.49 -11.45
N ALA A 279 -17.57 14.30 -12.33
CA ALA A 279 -18.98 14.16 -12.69
C ALA A 279 -19.27 12.78 -13.32
N ARG A 280 -20.48 12.26 -13.06
CA ARG A 280 -20.97 10.95 -13.52
C ARG A 280 -20.17 9.76 -12.95
N ASP A 281 -19.70 9.89 -11.71
CA ASP A 281 -18.96 8.83 -11.02
C ASP A 281 -17.75 8.33 -11.81
N ARG A 282 -17.07 9.22 -12.53
CA ARG A 282 -15.75 8.94 -13.12
C ARG A 282 -14.68 9.33 -12.12
N ILE A 283 -13.64 8.52 -11.99
CA ILE A 283 -12.45 8.80 -11.17
C ILE A 283 -11.31 9.16 -12.10
N ALA A 284 -10.79 10.39 -11.96
CA ALA A 284 -9.50 10.74 -12.55
C ALA A 284 -8.41 10.13 -11.66
N PRO A 285 -7.60 9.17 -12.17
CA PRO A 285 -6.56 8.53 -11.36
C PRO A 285 -5.51 9.54 -10.91
N GLY A 286 -5.02 9.38 -9.70
CA GLY A 286 -3.87 10.11 -9.17
C GLY A 286 -2.55 9.38 -9.42
N ILE A 287 -1.43 10.09 -9.22
CA ILE A 287 -0.07 9.53 -9.30
C ILE A 287 0.07 8.26 -8.45
N GLU A 288 -0.53 8.24 -7.25
CA GLU A 288 -0.48 7.10 -6.32
C GLU A 288 -1.13 5.81 -6.88
N THR A 289 -1.95 5.94 -7.92
CA THR A 289 -2.64 4.81 -8.57
C THR A 289 -1.76 4.09 -9.57
N VAL A 290 -0.85 4.80 -10.24
CA VAL A 290 -0.02 4.26 -11.32
C VAL A 290 1.44 4.01 -10.91
N PHE A 291 1.88 4.62 -9.81
CA PHE A 291 3.26 4.55 -9.34
C PHE A 291 3.40 3.94 -7.94
N THR A 292 4.57 3.36 -7.68
CA THR A 292 4.99 2.85 -6.38
C THR A 292 6.47 3.14 -6.13
N VAL A 293 6.89 3.04 -4.86
CA VAL A 293 8.30 3.08 -4.41
C VAL A 293 8.70 1.83 -3.62
N TYR A 294 7.76 0.90 -3.43
CA TYR A 294 7.92 -0.19 -2.47
C TYR A 294 8.47 -1.47 -3.10
N THR A 295 8.28 -1.64 -4.40
CA THR A 295 8.92 -2.73 -5.13
C THR A 295 10.41 -2.44 -5.28
N THR A 296 11.25 -3.47 -5.30
CA THR A 296 12.70 -3.26 -5.34
C THR A 296 13.19 -2.94 -6.75
N ILE A 297 14.33 -2.27 -6.84
CA ILE A 297 15.09 -2.22 -8.08
C ILE A 297 15.71 -3.61 -8.26
N ASP A 298 15.67 -4.15 -9.49
CA ASP A 298 16.33 -5.41 -9.80
C ASP A 298 17.81 -5.30 -9.45
N LEU A 299 18.20 -5.90 -8.33
CA LEU A 299 19.59 -6.04 -7.95
C LEU A 299 19.85 -7.53 -8.03
N ASP A 300 20.61 -7.94 -9.04
CA ASP A 300 21.13 -9.30 -9.13
C ASP A 300 21.79 -9.63 -7.79
N PRO A 301 21.23 -10.56 -6.98
CA PRO A 301 21.88 -10.95 -5.75
C PRO A 301 23.23 -11.58 -6.12
N PRO A 302 24.29 -11.29 -5.36
CA PRO A 302 25.60 -11.88 -5.62
C PRO A 302 25.46 -13.39 -5.66
N SER A 303 26.00 -14.01 -6.70
CA SER A 303 25.89 -15.46 -6.89
C SER A 303 26.45 -16.20 -5.66
N ALA A 304 25.85 -17.33 -5.28
CA ALA A 304 26.32 -18.12 -4.13
C ALA A 304 27.80 -18.54 -4.25
N ASP A 305 28.33 -18.60 -5.47
CA ASP A 305 29.74 -18.86 -5.77
C ASP A 305 30.67 -17.66 -5.43
N GLU A 306 30.16 -16.43 -5.43
CA GLU A 306 30.91 -15.21 -5.07
C GLU A 306 31.00 -14.98 -3.55
N LEU A 307 29.95 -15.37 -2.81
CA LEU A 307 29.95 -15.32 -1.33
C LEU A 307 30.83 -16.41 -0.70
N GLY A 308 31.13 -17.48 -1.42
CA GLY A 308 32.03 -18.55 -0.97
C GLY A 308 33.53 -18.20 -0.98
N GLN A 309 33.91 -17.03 -1.49
CA GLN A 309 35.32 -16.65 -1.70
C GLN A 309 35.80 -15.45 -0.87
N VAL A 310 34.98 -14.99 0.09
CA VAL A 310 35.40 -13.99 1.10
C VAL A 310 35.92 -14.71 2.35
N GLY A 311 37.18 -15.15 2.28
CA GLY A 311 38.12 -15.23 3.40
C GLY A 311 37.74 -16.05 4.65
N ASP A 312 38.03 -17.35 4.61
CA ASP A 312 38.38 -18.15 5.80
C ASP A 312 39.69 -17.62 6.43
N GLY A 313 39.58 -16.53 7.18
CA GLY A 313 40.72 -15.85 7.79
C GLY A 313 40.32 -15.13 9.06
N THR A 314 40.63 -15.78 10.20
CA THR A 314 40.64 -15.24 11.58
C THR A 314 39.39 -15.43 12.44
N ALA A 315 38.86 -16.65 12.49
CA ALA A 315 38.18 -17.16 13.68
C ALA A 315 39.19 -17.92 14.58
N ASN A 316 39.94 -17.18 15.40
CA ASN A 316 40.53 -17.69 16.64
C ASN A 316 41.15 -16.52 17.39
N ASP A 317 40.63 -16.27 18.60
CA ASP A 317 41.34 -15.73 19.79
C ASP A 317 40.53 -14.65 20.53
N LEU A 318 39.37 -15.03 21.08
CA LEU A 318 38.74 -14.31 22.20
C LEU A 318 37.97 -15.29 23.10
N SER A 319 38.69 -16.15 23.80
CA SER A 319 38.17 -16.88 24.96
C SER A 319 39.21 -16.91 26.07
N ASP A 320 39.35 -15.81 26.82
CA ASP A 320 39.96 -15.80 28.15
C ASP A 320 39.68 -14.47 28.86
N VAL A 321 38.49 -14.36 29.47
CA VAL A 321 38.27 -13.41 30.57
C VAL A 321 37.54 -14.13 31.70
N ASP A 322 38.33 -14.42 32.73
CA ASP A 322 38.02 -14.91 34.07
C ASP A 322 37.07 -13.97 34.85
N PRO A 323 35.92 -14.43 35.37
CA PRO A 323 35.16 -13.69 36.36
C PRO A 323 35.34 -14.30 37.76
N GLY A 324 36.31 -13.76 38.50
CA GLY A 324 36.50 -14.01 39.92
C GLY A 324 35.57 -13.16 40.80
N ALA A 325 34.72 -13.86 41.56
CA ALA A 325 34.30 -13.65 42.95
C ALA A 325 34.04 -12.22 43.50
N GLY A 326 32.82 -12.01 43.98
CA GLY A 326 32.46 -10.98 44.95
C GLY A 326 31.03 -11.13 45.46
N GLU A 327 30.86 -11.86 46.57
CA GLU A 327 29.64 -11.90 47.39
C GLU A 327 29.48 -10.57 48.17
N GLU A 328 28.25 -10.04 48.29
CA GLU A 328 27.60 -9.71 49.58
C GLU A 328 26.17 -9.17 49.39
N GLU A 329 25.36 -9.42 50.43
CA GLU A 329 23.90 -9.45 50.50
C GLU A 329 23.19 -8.08 50.56
N ALA A 330 21.91 -8.03 50.15
CA ALA A 330 20.81 -7.48 50.96
C ALA A 330 19.42 -7.71 50.33
N ASP A 331 18.70 -8.66 50.94
CA ASP A 331 17.28 -8.73 51.26
C ASP A 331 16.41 -7.45 51.07
N ALA A 332 15.30 -7.57 50.30
CA ALA A 332 13.94 -7.19 50.69
C ALA A 332 12.96 -7.44 49.53
N GLY A 333 12.02 -8.37 49.73
CA GLY A 333 10.99 -8.72 48.75
C GLY A 333 9.84 -7.72 48.65
N LEU A 334 9.10 -7.81 47.54
CA LEU A 334 7.68 -7.49 47.42
C LEU A 334 7.08 -8.32 46.27
N GLU A 335 5.89 -8.84 46.55
CA GLU A 335 5.05 -9.70 45.72
C GLU A 335 4.28 -8.89 44.66
N ASP A 336 4.01 -9.55 43.53
CA ASP A 336 2.90 -9.42 42.57
C ASP A 336 2.42 -8.04 42.09
N GLU A 337 2.48 -7.84 40.76
CA GLU A 337 1.28 -7.55 39.95
C GLU A 337 1.59 -7.79 38.46
N ASP A 338 0.83 -8.69 37.84
CA ASP A 338 0.80 -9.00 36.41
C ASP A 338 0.53 -7.73 35.59
N SER A 339 1.51 -7.32 34.78
CA SER A 339 1.28 -6.43 33.64
C SER A 339 1.68 -7.16 32.37
N ASP A 340 0.67 -7.80 31.77
CA ASP A 340 0.73 -8.32 30.41
C ASP A 340 0.80 -7.11 29.44
N SER A 341 2.03 -6.80 29.01
CA SER A 341 2.32 -5.89 27.91
C SER A 341 3.05 -6.66 26.81
N SER A 342 2.32 -7.55 26.14
CA SER A 342 2.65 -7.91 24.75
C SER A 342 2.05 -6.85 23.82
N LEU A 343 2.60 -6.70 22.61
CA LEU A 343 2.44 -5.59 21.66
C LEU A 343 3.49 -4.47 21.77
N THR A 344 4.75 -4.85 21.55
CA THR A 344 5.67 -4.21 20.57
C THR A 344 7.01 -4.95 20.64
N GLU A 345 7.05 -6.17 20.12
CA GLU A 345 8.33 -6.76 19.71
C GLU A 345 8.35 -6.75 18.18
N PRO A 346 9.42 -6.25 17.53
CA PRO A 346 9.60 -6.41 16.10
C PRO A 346 9.81 -7.91 15.83
N ILE A 347 8.76 -8.57 15.37
CA ILE A 347 8.82 -9.93 14.85
C ILE A 347 9.47 -9.83 13.48
N GLY A 348 10.71 -10.31 13.37
CA GLY A 348 11.47 -10.37 12.12
C GLY A 348 12.95 -10.11 12.37
N GLY A 349 13.71 -11.19 12.63
CA GLY A 349 15.16 -11.12 12.63
C GLY A 349 15.67 -10.71 11.25
N LEU A 350 16.67 -9.84 11.21
CA LEU A 350 17.28 -9.32 9.98
C LEU A 350 17.85 -10.44 9.07
N ASP A 351 18.08 -11.64 9.63
CA ASP A 351 18.62 -12.79 8.90
C ASP A 351 17.64 -13.32 7.83
N ASP A 352 16.32 -13.24 8.04
CA ASP A 352 15.33 -13.66 7.02
C ASP A 352 15.23 -12.69 5.83
N ILE A 353 15.73 -11.45 5.98
CA ILE A 353 15.71 -10.41 4.94
C ILE A 353 16.79 -10.67 3.87
N LEU A 354 17.86 -11.39 4.21
CA LEU A 354 19.03 -11.56 3.35
C LEU A 354 18.96 -12.76 2.39
N GLU A 355 17.97 -13.65 2.55
CA GLU A 355 17.79 -14.85 1.71
C GLU A 355 16.70 -14.71 0.63
N ALA A 356 16.29 -13.47 0.30
CA ALA A 356 15.26 -13.25 -0.71
C ALA A 356 15.78 -13.60 -2.13
N PRO A 357 14.98 -14.31 -2.97
CA PRO A 357 15.31 -14.46 -4.38
C PRO A 357 15.35 -13.09 -5.08
N ALA A 358 16.19 -13.00 -6.10
CA ALA A 358 16.37 -11.83 -6.96
C ALA A 358 15.03 -11.30 -7.49
N ALA A 359 14.91 -9.97 -7.60
CA ALA A 359 13.81 -9.26 -8.27
C ALA A 359 12.45 -9.24 -7.54
N ILE A 360 12.40 -8.78 -6.27
CA ILE A 360 11.12 -8.56 -5.57
C ILE A 360 10.33 -7.45 -6.25
N GLY A 361 9.15 -7.79 -6.77
CA GLY A 361 8.17 -6.83 -7.27
C GLY A 361 8.57 -6.05 -8.53
N THR A 362 9.59 -6.50 -9.25
CA THR A 362 10.11 -5.77 -10.41
C THR A 362 9.20 -5.85 -11.62
N LEU A 363 8.55 -7.00 -11.80
CA LEU A 363 7.63 -7.27 -12.91
C LEU A 363 6.25 -6.71 -12.59
N ILE A 364 5.63 -6.07 -13.59
CA ILE A 364 4.32 -5.45 -13.43
C ILE A 364 3.22 -6.50 -13.57
N ASN A 365 2.37 -6.65 -12.55
CA ASN A 365 1.25 -7.59 -12.59
C ASN A 365 0.18 -7.12 -13.59
N ILE A 366 0.05 -7.81 -14.74
CA ILE A 366 -0.90 -7.45 -15.80
C ILE A 366 -2.36 -7.70 -15.44
N ASN A 367 -2.65 -8.54 -14.44
CA ASN A 367 -4.02 -8.79 -14.02
C ASN A 367 -4.63 -7.59 -13.29
N THR A 368 -3.80 -6.83 -12.56
CA THR A 368 -4.23 -5.74 -11.69
C THR A 368 -3.84 -4.36 -12.23
N ALA A 369 -2.79 -4.28 -13.06
CA ALA A 369 -2.19 -3.03 -13.50
C ALA A 369 -3.18 -2.05 -14.14
N HIS A 370 -3.04 -0.76 -13.82
CA HIS A 370 -3.89 0.28 -14.39
C HIS A 370 -3.64 0.44 -15.91
N PRO A 371 -4.67 0.75 -16.74
CA PRO A 371 -4.50 0.93 -18.19
C PRO A 371 -3.31 1.81 -18.60
N ALA A 372 -3.15 2.96 -17.95
CA ALA A 372 -2.04 3.88 -18.20
C ALA A 372 -0.65 3.29 -17.92
N VAL A 373 -0.54 2.35 -16.96
CA VAL A 373 0.72 1.66 -16.68
C VAL A 373 1.07 0.77 -17.87
N ILE A 374 0.12 -0.06 -18.33
CA ILE A 374 0.32 -0.98 -19.45
C ILE A 374 0.63 -0.22 -20.74
N GLU A 375 -0.12 0.86 -21.02
CA GLU A 375 0.09 1.72 -22.19
C GLU A 375 1.46 2.43 -22.17
N GLY A 376 1.96 2.79 -20.98
CA GLY A 376 3.25 3.47 -20.84
C GLY A 376 4.49 2.58 -20.86
N LEU A 377 4.34 1.25 -20.74
CA LEU A 377 5.46 0.29 -20.65
C LEU A 377 6.40 0.34 -21.86
N LEU A 378 5.84 0.39 -23.06
CA LEU A 378 6.58 0.38 -24.31
C LEU A 378 6.09 1.52 -25.22
N PRO A 379 6.94 2.05 -26.12
CA PRO A 379 6.51 2.99 -27.14
C PRO A 379 5.38 2.43 -28.03
N PRO A 380 4.45 3.26 -28.51
CA PRO A 380 3.32 2.79 -29.34
C PRO A 380 3.75 2.18 -30.69
N GLU A 381 4.97 2.47 -31.15
CA GLU A 381 5.57 1.80 -32.31
C GLU A 381 5.95 0.35 -32.04
N LEU A 382 6.36 0.05 -30.81
CA LEU A 382 6.73 -1.30 -30.37
C LEU A 382 5.52 -2.07 -29.85
N PHE A 383 4.61 -1.41 -29.15
CA PHE A 383 3.42 -2.00 -28.58
C PHE A 383 2.19 -1.10 -28.81
N PRO A 384 1.45 -1.31 -29.91
CA PRO A 384 0.29 -0.48 -30.23
C PRO A 384 -0.84 -0.59 -29.19
N SER A 385 -1.55 0.51 -28.92
CA SER A 385 -2.70 0.62 -27.99
C SER A 385 -3.79 -0.43 -28.22
N PHE A 386 -3.90 -0.93 -29.46
CA PHE A 386 -4.80 -2.05 -29.78
C PHE A 386 -4.58 -3.27 -28.87
N PHE A 387 -3.32 -3.60 -28.54
CA PHE A 387 -3.03 -4.74 -27.67
C PHE A 387 -3.33 -4.45 -26.21
N VAL A 388 -3.13 -3.20 -25.77
CA VAL A 388 -3.54 -2.77 -24.43
C VAL A 388 -5.06 -2.96 -24.28
N ASP A 389 -5.84 -2.47 -25.24
CA ASP A 389 -7.29 -2.70 -25.30
C ASP A 389 -7.64 -4.20 -25.25
N GLN A 390 -6.90 -5.07 -25.95
CA GLN A 390 -7.18 -6.51 -25.92
C GLN A 390 -6.82 -7.15 -24.58
N ILE A 391 -5.70 -6.77 -23.94
CA ILE A 391 -5.34 -7.24 -22.60
C ILE A 391 -6.44 -6.86 -21.61
N LEU A 392 -6.85 -5.58 -21.63
CA LEU A 392 -7.91 -5.07 -20.78
C LEU A 392 -9.24 -5.78 -21.04
N ARG A 393 -9.61 -6.01 -22.31
CA ARG A 393 -10.84 -6.75 -22.63
C ARG A 393 -10.76 -8.18 -22.14
N TYR A 394 -9.67 -8.89 -22.42
CA TYR A 394 -9.49 -10.27 -21.99
C TYR A 394 -9.72 -10.40 -20.49
N ARG A 395 -9.04 -9.59 -19.66
CA ARG A 395 -9.18 -9.67 -18.19
C ARG A 395 -10.51 -9.14 -17.60
N ASN A 396 -11.39 -8.57 -18.43
CA ASN A 396 -12.74 -8.15 -18.02
C ASN A 396 -13.84 -8.95 -18.75
N GLU A 397 -13.47 -9.92 -19.59
CA GLU A 397 -14.43 -10.86 -20.17
C GLU A 397 -14.88 -11.84 -19.09
N VAL A 398 -16.17 -12.15 -19.07
CA VAL A 398 -16.71 -13.16 -18.15
C VAL A 398 -16.18 -14.52 -18.57
N ASP A 399 -15.64 -15.26 -17.60
CA ASP A 399 -15.29 -16.65 -17.79
C ASP A 399 -16.58 -17.49 -17.75
N GLU A 400 -17.06 -17.89 -18.93
CA GLU A 400 -18.28 -18.69 -19.06
C GLU A 400 -18.16 -20.08 -18.40
N GLU A 401 -16.94 -20.62 -18.29
CA GLU A 401 -16.71 -21.93 -17.65
C GLU A 401 -16.83 -21.79 -16.14
N ALA A 402 -16.09 -20.84 -15.56
CA ALA A 402 -16.19 -20.54 -14.13
C ALA A 402 -17.60 -20.07 -13.73
N LEU A 403 -18.29 -19.29 -14.58
CA LEU A 403 -19.67 -18.89 -14.31
C LEU A 403 -20.62 -20.10 -14.28
N ALA A 404 -20.44 -21.07 -15.19
CA ALA A 404 -21.27 -22.27 -15.23
C ALA A 404 -21.04 -23.18 -14.01
N GLU A 405 -19.80 -23.22 -13.49
CA GLU A 405 -19.46 -23.92 -12.25
C GLU A 405 -20.16 -23.25 -11.06
N MET A 406 -20.03 -21.93 -10.92
CA MET A 406 -20.68 -21.15 -9.88
C MET A 406 -22.21 -21.21 -9.91
N GLU A 407 -22.83 -21.28 -11.11
CA GLU A 407 -24.29 -21.46 -11.25
C GLU A 407 -24.74 -22.90 -10.94
N GLY A 408 -23.84 -23.87 -11.08
CA GLY A 408 -24.07 -25.28 -10.76
C GLY A 408 -24.01 -25.58 -9.26
N GLU A 409 -23.29 -24.76 -8.50
CA GLU A 409 -23.14 -24.86 -7.05
C GLU A 409 -24.41 -24.43 -6.30
N GLN A 410 -24.90 -25.32 -5.43
CA GLN A 410 -25.93 -24.96 -4.46
C GLN A 410 -25.27 -24.34 -3.24
N ARG A 411 -25.04 -23.02 -3.26
CA ARG A 411 -24.62 -22.31 -2.05
C ARG A 411 -25.71 -22.33 -1.00
N GLU A 412 -25.31 -22.55 0.25
CA GLU A 412 -26.26 -22.50 1.36
C GLU A 412 -26.77 -21.07 1.56
N PHE A 413 -28.03 -20.92 1.94
CA PHE A 413 -28.65 -19.60 2.08
C PHE A 413 -27.92 -18.71 3.09
N GLU A 414 -27.37 -19.30 4.16
CA GLU A 414 -26.63 -18.59 5.21
C GLU A 414 -25.30 -18.04 4.69
N GLU A 415 -24.62 -18.75 3.80
CA GLU A 415 -23.36 -18.33 3.17
C GLU A 415 -23.57 -17.17 2.19
N VAL A 416 -24.63 -17.24 1.38
CA VAL A 416 -25.04 -16.13 0.48
C VAL A 416 -25.40 -14.89 1.30
N GLU A 417 -26.11 -15.05 2.41
CA GLU A 417 -26.46 -13.93 3.30
C GLU A 417 -25.21 -13.32 3.96
N LEU A 418 -24.23 -14.14 4.35
CA LEU A 418 -22.95 -13.69 4.90
C LEU A 418 -22.10 -12.95 3.85
N GLN A 419 -21.93 -13.51 2.65
CA GLN A 419 -21.21 -12.85 1.55
C GLN A 419 -21.84 -11.51 1.20
N ARG A 420 -23.18 -11.45 1.14
CA ARG A 420 -23.92 -10.21 0.89
C ARG A 420 -23.70 -9.17 1.99
N ALA A 421 -23.60 -9.60 3.24
CA ALA A 421 -23.31 -8.71 4.36
C ALA A 421 -21.88 -8.15 4.31
N ILE A 422 -20.90 -8.97 3.91
CA ILE A 422 -19.48 -8.63 3.87
C ILE A 422 -19.14 -7.77 2.64
N PHE A 423 -19.58 -8.16 1.45
CA PHE A 423 -19.16 -7.56 0.17
C PHE A 423 -20.20 -6.59 -0.43
N ARG A 424 -21.46 -6.61 0.01
CA ARG A 424 -22.60 -5.81 -0.52
C ARG A 424 -22.93 -5.99 -2.02
N GLU A 425 -22.26 -6.87 -2.73
CA GLU A 425 -22.57 -7.22 -4.12
C GLU A 425 -23.12 -8.66 -4.17
N ASP A 426 -24.18 -8.85 -4.95
CA ASP A 426 -24.96 -10.09 -4.94
C ASP A 426 -24.28 -11.25 -5.69
N ASP A 427 -23.32 -10.99 -6.60
CA ASP A 427 -22.68 -12.05 -7.41
C ASP A 427 -21.19 -11.76 -7.72
N LYS A 428 -20.31 -12.70 -7.37
CA LYS A 428 -18.94 -12.82 -7.91
C LYS A 428 -19.08 -13.10 -9.40
N ILE A 429 -18.93 -12.09 -10.25
CA ILE A 429 -18.76 -12.31 -11.69
C ILE A 429 -17.33 -12.82 -11.89
N PRO A 430 -17.12 -14.08 -12.32
CA PRO A 430 -15.78 -14.58 -12.55
C PRO A 430 -15.29 -13.99 -13.87
N TYR A 431 -14.34 -13.07 -13.81
CA TYR A 431 -13.69 -12.55 -15.01
C TYR A 431 -12.55 -13.48 -15.44
N ARG A 432 -12.09 -13.41 -16.68
CA ARG A 432 -10.85 -14.08 -17.05
C ARG A 432 -9.65 -13.36 -16.43
N TYR A 433 -8.56 -14.08 -16.26
CA TYR A 433 -7.26 -13.54 -15.85
C TYR A 433 -6.15 -14.33 -16.52
N PHE A 434 -4.94 -13.81 -16.50
CA PHE A 434 -3.75 -14.48 -16.99
C PHE A 434 -3.16 -15.31 -15.85
N ARG A 435 -3.24 -16.64 -15.94
CA ARG A 435 -2.65 -17.58 -14.97
C ARG A 435 -1.14 -17.65 -15.12
N ASN A 436 -0.66 -17.41 -16.33
CA ASN A 436 0.74 -17.35 -16.69
C ASN A 436 0.92 -16.43 -17.91
N LEU A 437 2.17 -16.13 -18.27
CA LEU A 437 2.46 -15.27 -19.43
C LEU A 437 2.17 -15.95 -20.78
N GLU A 438 2.10 -17.29 -20.84
CA GLU A 438 1.74 -18.01 -22.07
C GLU A 438 0.29 -17.72 -22.48
N ASP A 439 -0.58 -17.37 -21.52
CA ASP A 439 -1.97 -16.99 -21.78
C ASP A 439 -2.11 -15.71 -22.63
N LEU A 440 -1.05 -14.90 -22.75
CA LEU A 440 -1.02 -13.77 -23.69
C LEU A 440 -1.23 -14.23 -25.14
N ALA A 441 -0.90 -15.48 -25.49
CA ALA A 441 -1.17 -16.05 -26.80
C ALA A 441 -2.69 -16.15 -27.12
N ASN A 442 -3.56 -16.11 -26.11
CA ASN A 442 -5.02 -16.12 -26.29
C ASN A 442 -5.57 -14.76 -26.74
N ILE A 443 -4.77 -13.69 -26.68
CA ILE A 443 -5.16 -12.35 -27.11
C ILE A 443 -5.26 -12.27 -28.64
N GLU A 444 -6.32 -11.61 -29.14
CA GLU A 444 -6.54 -11.44 -30.57
C GLU A 444 -5.33 -10.76 -31.26
N GLY A 445 -4.67 -11.50 -32.13
CA GLY A 445 -3.57 -11.00 -32.97
C GLY A 445 -2.20 -10.96 -32.28
N TRP A 446 -2.05 -11.50 -31.06
CA TRP A 446 -0.77 -11.52 -30.33
C TRP A 446 0.37 -12.15 -31.13
N GLU A 447 0.16 -13.36 -31.66
CA GLU A 447 1.16 -14.06 -32.46
C GLU A 447 1.28 -13.53 -33.89
N GLU A 448 0.16 -13.06 -34.46
CA GLU A 448 0.08 -12.73 -35.89
C GLU A 448 0.62 -11.35 -36.23
N ARG A 449 0.49 -10.39 -35.30
CA ARG A 449 0.76 -8.96 -35.55
C ARG A 449 1.95 -8.42 -34.80
N LEU A 450 2.40 -9.08 -33.72
CA LEU A 450 3.65 -8.73 -33.04
C LEU A 450 4.78 -9.62 -33.53
N GLU A 451 5.96 -9.02 -33.67
CA GLU A 451 7.21 -9.75 -33.87
C GLU A 451 7.65 -10.40 -32.56
N ALA A 452 8.47 -11.46 -32.63
CA ALA A 452 8.94 -12.17 -31.44
C ALA A 452 9.71 -11.26 -30.47
N GLU A 453 10.52 -10.35 -31.00
CA GLU A 453 11.29 -9.37 -30.21
C GLU A 453 10.37 -8.39 -29.47
N GLN A 454 9.25 -7.99 -30.06
CA GLN A 454 8.28 -7.11 -29.40
C GLN A 454 7.56 -7.81 -28.26
N ARG A 455 7.23 -9.10 -28.43
CA ARG A 455 6.62 -9.91 -27.36
C ARG A 455 7.59 -10.13 -26.22
N GLU A 456 8.82 -10.53 -26.52
CA GLU A 456 9.87 -10.75 -25.52
C GLU A 456 10.16 -9.46 -24.72
N ALA A 457 10.21 -8.31 -25.38
CA ALA A 457 10.38 -7.02 -24.72
C ALA A 457 9.22 -6.65 -23.79
N PHE A 458 7.98 -7.05 -24.13
CA PHE A 458 6.83 -6.84 -23.26
C PHE A 458 6.82 -7.82 -22.09
N GLU A 459 6.98 -9.12 -22.38
CA GLU A 459 7.02 -10.22 -21.40
C GLU A 459 8.14 -10.03 -20.36
N ALA A 460 9.24 -9.37 -20.71
CA ALA A 460 10.32 -9.03 -19.78
C ALA A 460 9.94 -7.97 -18.73
N LEU A 461 8.85 -7.21 -18.94
CA LEU A 461 8.43 -6.14 -18.04
C LEU A 461 7.23 -6.51 -17.17
N VAL A 462 6.59 -7.65 -17.46
CA VAL A 462 5.31 -8.03 -16.87
C VAL A 462 5.36 -9.38 -16.18
N GLY A 463 4.47 -9.55 -15.21
CA GLY A 463 4.24 -10.78 -14.48
C GLY A 463 2.76 -10.97 -14.19
N VAL A 464 2.43 -12.07 -13.51
CA VAL A 464 1.08 -12.38 -13.02
C VAL A 464 1.03 -12.52 -11.50
N GLN A 465 2.16 -12.30 -10.82
CA GLN A 465 2.34 -12.51 -9.38
C GLN A 465 2.60 -11.20 -8.67
N SER A 466 2.18 -11.15 -7.42
CA SER A 466 2.27 -10.00 -6.55
C SER A 466 2.80 -10.38 -5.17
N ASP A 467 3.78 -9.60 -4.73
CA ASP A 467 4.42 -9.78 -3.43
C ASP A 467 4.07 -8.64 -2.49
N ILE A 468 3.83 -7.45 -3.03
CA ILE A 468 3.70 -6.23 -2.24
C ILE A 468 2.30 -5.66 -2.42
N PHE A 469 1.66 -5.37 -1.29
CA PHE A 469 0.29 -4.93 -1.25
C PHE A 469 0.13 -3.72 -0.33
N SER A 470 -0.65 -2.74 -0.77
CA SER A 470 -1.17 -1.69 0.10
C SER A 470 -2.53 -2.08 0.65
N VAL A 471 -2.66 -2.11 1.97
CA VAL A 471 -3.93 -2.36 2.65
C VAL A 471 -4.53 -1.03 3.10
N TYR A 472 -5.74 -0.74 2.64
CA TYR A 472 -6.47 0.46 2.98
C TYR A 472 -7.63 0.13 3.90
N LEU A 473 -7.75 0.88 5.00
CA LEU A 473 -8.85 0.79 5.94
C LEU A 473 -9.50 2.16 6.08
N TRP A 474 -10.82 2.18 5.98
CA TRP A 474 -11.63 3.34 6.27
C TRP A 474 -12.64 2.98 7.36
N CYS A 475 -12.46 3.53 8.54
CA CYS A 475 -13.38 3.42 9.66
C CYS A 475 -14.25 4.68 9.82
N ARG A 476 -15.56 4.48 10.02
CA ARG A 476 -16.54 5.55 10.24
C ARG A 476 -17.60 5.16 11.25
N ILE A 477 -18.29 6.16 11.78
CA ILE A 477 -19.56 5.99 12.51
C ILE A 477 -20.66 6.57 11.61
N PRO A 478 -21.45 5.74 10.92
CA PRO A 478 -22.52 6.22 10.04
C PRO A 478 -23.59 7.00 10.81
N ASP A 479 -24.08 8.09 10.22
CA ASP A 479 -25.27 8.79 10.71
C ASP A 479 -26.52 7.91 10.57
N GLU A 480 -27.42 7.96 11.56
CA GLU A 480 -28.71 7.26 11.50
C GLU A 480 -29.52 7.70 10.26
N GLY A 481 -29.77 6.77 9.34
CA GLY A 481 -30.55 7.01 8.13
C GLY A 481 -29.79 7.62 6.96
N TRP A 482 -28.45 7.62 6.99
CA TRP A 482 -27.67 7.89 5.80
C TRP A 482 -27.79 6.74 4.80
N GLU A 483 -28.09 7.09 3.54
CA GLU A 483 -28.12 6.18 2.41
C GLU A 483 -27.17 6.71 1.35
N GLN A 484 -26.27 5.85 0.86
CA GLN A 484 -25.38 6.13 -0.25
C GLN A 484 -26.21 6.33 -1.52
N LYS A 485 -25.92 7.38 -2.31
CA LYS A 485 -26.65 7.71 -3.55
C LYS A 485 -25.78 7.67 -4.81
N ALA A 486 -24.47 7.54 -4.65
CA ALA A 486 -23.52 7.39 -5.75
C ALA A 486 -22.40 6.41 -5.37
N HIS A 487 -21.74 5.83 -6.37
CA HIS A 487 -20.70 4.81 -6.17
C HIS A 487 -19.59 5.26 -5.21
N TYR A 488 -19.23 6.54 -5.28
CA TYR A 488 -18.11 7.13 -4.54
C TYR A 488 -18.55 8.24 -3.57
N GLU A 489 -19.82 8.21 -3.14
CA GLU A 489 -20.31 9.15 -2.13
C GLU A 489 -19.87 8.74 -0.74
N GLU A 490 -19.10 9.62 -0.09
CA GLU A 490 -18.78 9.45 1.31
C GLU A 490 -19.91 9.97 2.22
N PRO A 491 -20.25 9.24 3.29
CA PRO A 491 -21.11 9.73 4.34
C PRO A 491 -20.49 10.97 5.01
N PRO A 492 -21.32 11.93 5.44
CA PRO A 492 -20.85 13.03 6.25
C PRO A 492 -20.36 12.51 7.61
N GLY A 493 -19.35 13.17 8.18
CA GLY A 493 -18.87 12.89 9.53
C GLY A 493 -17.36 12.66 9.62
N PRO A 494 -16.85 12.35 10.83
CA PRO A 494 -15.45 12.00 11.01
C PRO A 494 -15.17 10.63 10.40
N VAL A 495 -14.13 10.58 9.58
CA VAL A 495 -13.65 9.38 8.91
C VAL A 495 -12.19 9.20 9.29
N LEU A 496 -11.84 8.02 9.82
CA LEU A 496 -10.46 7.61 10.00
C LEU A 496 -10.04 6.76 8.79
N ARG A 497 -8.95 7.12 8.13
CA ARG A 497 -8.38 6.38 7.01
C ARG A 497 -6.98 5.96 7.36
N LEU A 498 -6.70 4.68 7.20
CA LEU A 498 -5.40 4.10 7.49
C LEU A 498 -4.89 3.38 6.25
N LYS A 499 -3.58 3.42 6.06
CA LYS A 499 -2.84 2.69 5.03
C LYS A 499 -1.68 1.96 5.69
N ALA A 500 -1.41 0.76 5.24
CA ALA A 500 -0.17 0.04 5.49
C ALA A 500 0.31 -0.60 4.20
N VAL A 501 1.62 -0.79 4.08
CA VAL A 501 2.22 -1.51 2.96
C VAL A 501 2.89 -2.76 3.50
N VAL A 502 2.47 -3.90 2.97
CA VAL A 502 2.91 -5.22 3.42
C VAL A 502 3.58 -5.98 2.28
N TRP A 503 4.65 -6.68 2.62
CA TRP A 503 5.29 -7.67 1.77
C TRP A 503 4.83 -9.05 2.22
N ARG A 504 4.12 -9.76 1.34
CA ARG A 504 3.66 -11.14 1.50
C ARG A 504 4.79 -12.09 1.11
N ARG A 505 5.13 -13.03 1.99
CA ARG A 505 6.16 -14.05 1.76
C ARG A 505 5.65 -15.44 2.10
N GLN A 506 6.13 -16.43 1.35
CA GLN A 506 5.94 -17.83 1.70
C GLN A 506 6.95 -18.25 2.77
N GLY A 507 6.46 -18.69 3.92
CA GLY A 507 7.25 -19.28 5.00
C GLY A 507 6.89 -20.75 5.23
N GLU A 508 7.69 -21.43 6.06
CA GLU A 508 7.44 -22.83 6.44
C GLU A 508 6.07 -23.03 7.12
N ASP A 509 5.59 -22.02 7.85
CA ASP A 509 4.31 -22.03 8.59
C ASP A 509 3.17 -21.32 7.83
N GLY A 510 3.30 -21.14 6.52
CA GLY A 510 2.34 -20.40 5.68
C GLY A 510 2.78 -18.97 5.36
N ALA A 511 1.84 -18.12 4.94
CA ALA A 511 2.13 -16.75 4.54
C ALA A 511 2.60 -15.90 5.73
N LYS A 512 3.71 -15.18 5.55
CA LYS A 512 4.25 -14.20 6.49
C LYS A 512 4.19 -12.80 5.89
N PHE A 513 3.77 -11.83 6.68
CA PHE A 513 3.73 -10.42 6.26
C PHE A 513 4.82 -9.61 6.95
N VAL A 514 5.57 -8.85 6.15
CA VAL A 514 6.52 -7.85 6.63
C VAL A 514 5.97 -6.47 6.30
N PHE A 515 5.76 -5.63 7.32
CA PHE A 515 5.33 -4.25 7.09
C PHE A 515 6.50 -3.42 6.58
N ILE A 516 6.44 -3.01 5.31
CA ILE A 516 7.36 -2.03 4.71
C ILE A 516 7.03 -0.65 5.28
N GLU A 517 5.73 -0.34 5.30
CA GLU A 517 5.19 0.87 5.90
C GLU A 517 4.11 0.50 6.91
N PRO A 518 4.28 0.84 8.20
CA PRO A 518 3.30 0.54 9.23
C PRO A 518 2.03 1.37 9.03
N TRP A 519 0.96 0.98 9.73
CA TRP A 519 -0.30 1.70 9.76
C TRP A 519 -0.11 3.19 10.07
N HIS A 520 -0.46 4.04 9.11
CA HIS A 520 -0.46 5.49 9.26
C HIS A 520 -1.74 6.09 8.68
N GLU A 521 -2.04 7.32 9.07
CA GLU A 521 -3.24 8.01 8.64
C GLU A 521 -3.06 8.69 7.28
N VAL A 522 -4.01 8.45 6.38
CA VAL A 522 -4.05 9.09 5.07
C VAL A 522 -5.20 10.10 4.99
N THR A 523 -5.02 11.14 4.17
CA THR A 523 -5.95 12.28 4.13
C THR A 523 -7.16 12.04 3.24
N GLN A 524 -6.99 11.27 2.16
CA GLN A 524 -8.01 11.01 1.14
C GLN A 524 -8.42 9.54 1.12
N THR A 525 -9.68 9.29 0.74
CA THR A 525 -10.11 7.92 0.44
C THR A 525 -9.54 7.51 -0.89
N ARG A 526 -8.98 6.31 -0.91
CA ARG A 526 -8.51 5.68 -2.12
C ARG A 526 -9.64 4.82 -2.67
N TRP A 527 -9.88 4.93 -3.97
CA TRP A 527 -11.00 4.28 -4.64
C TRP A 527 -10.48 3.25 -5.61
N ARG A 528 -11.20 2.14 -5.74
CA ARG A 528 -10.91 1.23 -6.85
C ARG A 528 -11.45 1.82 -8.14
N ILE A 529 -10.55 1.96 -9.11
CA ILE A 529 -10.85 2.48 -10.45
C ILE A 529 -11.10 1.29 -11.38
N PRO A 530 -12.31 1.16 -11.95
CA PRO A 530 -12.59 0.18 -13.00
C PRO A 530 -11.84 0.49 -14.29
N ASP A 531 -11.48 -0.52 -15.07
CA ASP A 531 -10.82 -0.33 -16.36
C ASP A 531 -11.69 0.47 -17.34
N PHE A 532 -12.98 0.13 -17.42
CA PHE A 532 -13.95 0.76 -18.32
C PHE A 532 -14.94 1.64 -17.55
N GLN A 533 -14.45 2.75 -16.99
CA GLN A 533 -15.28 3.69 -16.23
C GLN A 533 -16.48 4.24 -17.01
N ASN A 534 -16.36 4.34 -18.34
CA ASN A 534 -17.45 4.80 -19.22
C ASN A 534 -18.59 3.78 -19.36
N GLU A 535 -18.36 2.54 -18.93
CA GLU A 535 -19.32 1.44 -18.98
C GLU A 535 -19.99 1.19 -17.62
N LEU A 536 -19.62 1.97 -16.59
CA LEU A 536 -20.27 1.92 -15.30
C LEU A 536 -21.77 2.17 -15.44
N GLY A 537 -22.56 1.22 -14.93
CA GLY A 537 -24.00 1.35 -14.82
C GLY A 537 -24.40 2.52 -13.93
N ALA A 538 -25.69 2.87 -13.95
CA ALA A 538 -26.19 3.80 -12.95
C ALA A 538 -26.08 3.17 -11.55
N TYR A 539 -25.63 3.95 -10.56
CA TYR A 539 -25.67 3.52 -9.18
C TYR A 539 -27.12 3.23 -8.74
N PHE A 540 -27.35 2.03 -8.23
CA PHE A 540 -28.58 1.68 -7.53
C PHE A 540 -28.23 1.42 -6.07
N PRO A 541 -28.83 2.17 -5.12
CA PRO A 541 -28.63 1.86 -3.71
C PRO A 541 -29.14 0.44 -3.43
N PRO A 542 -28.40 -0.38 -2.67
CA PRO A 542 -28.85 -1.73 -2.33
C PRO A 542 -30.21 -1.68 -1.63
N GLU A 543 -31.14 -2.53 -2.06
CA GLU A 543 -32.45 -2.68 -1.39
C GLU A 543 -32.25 -3.51 -0.11
N TYR A 544 -32.45 -2.86 1.04
CA TYR A 544 -32.35 -3.45 2.38
C TYR A 544 -33.67 -4.04 2.88
#